data_AF-A0A1G9KQ40-F1
#
_entry.id   AF-A0A1G9KQ40-F1
#
_cell.length_a   1.000
_cell.length_b   1.000
_cell.length_c   1.000
_cell.angle_alpha   90.00
_cell.angle_beta   90.00
_cell.angle_gamma   90.00
#
_symmetry.space_group_name_H-M   'P 1'
#
loop_
_entity.id
_entity.type
_entity.pdbx_description
1 polymer ?
#
loop_
_entity_poly.entity_id
_entity_poly.type
_entity_poly.pdbx_seq_one_letter_code
_entity_poly.pdbx_strand_id
1 'polypeptide(L)'
;MTTSIEENELNTELQELYLIGKQWLTDLDFFEPEMGFLIKLHKSLVQSPDKADFKERLDKLRDSYEHLKNDISKFINVLGVLVVASEKKIAFSFLADHISLKLKIEKLLNAFQAERKAIFNLSIVDSSFCK
;
A
#
# COMPACT_ATOMS: atom_id res chain seq x y z
N MET A 1 -24.13 17.96 -24.27
CA MET A 1 -22.96 18.26 -25.12
C MET A 1 -21.87 18.70 -24.18
N THR A 2 -20.96 17.81 -23.81
CA THR A 2 -19.71 18.18 -23.14
C THR A 2 -18.84 18.93 -24.14
N THR A 3 -18.16 19.97 -23.70
CA THR A 3 -17.28 20.75 -24.57
C THR A 3 -15.95 20.03 -24.74
N SER A 4 -15.26 20.21 -25.87
CA SER A 4 -13.95 19.56 -26.15
C SER A 4 -12.88 19.83 -25.07
N ILE A 5 -13.05 20.88 -24.26
CA ILE A 5 -12.15 21.23 -23.16
C ILE A 5 -12.38 20.29 -21.97
N GLU A 6 -13.64 20.09 -21.55
CA GLU A 6 -14.01 19.19 -20.45
C GLU A 6 -13.62 17.73 -20.73
N GLU A 7 -13.71 17.29 -21.99
CA GLU A 7 -13.28 15.94 -22.40
C GLU A 7 -11.76 15.74 -22.30
N ASN A 8 -10.97 16.79 -22.61
CA ASN A 8 -9.51 16.76 -22.47
C ASN A 8 -9.08 16.79 -21.01
N GLU A 9 -9.74 17.59 -20.17
CA GLU A 9 -9.49 17.64 -18.73
C GLU A 9 -9.81 16.29 -18.07
N LEU A 10 -10.98 15.72 -18.35
CA LEU A 10 -11.37 14.39 -17.84
C LEU A 10 -10.37 13.30 -18.26
N ASN A 11 -9.90 13.34 -19.51
CA ASN A 11 -8.92 12.37 -19.99
C ASN A 11 -7.57 12.50 -19.27
N THR A 12 -7.15 13.74 -18.98
CA THR A 12 -5.93 14.03 -18.22
C THR A 12 -6.07 13.51 -16.79
N GLU A 13 -7.17 13.81 -16.10
CA GLU A 13 -7.43 13.32 -14.73
C GLU A 13 -7.40 11.78 -14.65
N LEU A 14 -8.01 11.09 -15.62
CA LEU A 14 -7.99 9.63 -15.66
C LEU A 14 -6.58 9.06 -15.88
N GLN A 15 -5.76 9.72 -16.70
CA GLN A 15 -4.36 9.34 -16.88
C GLN A 15 -3.55 9.57 -15.60
N GLU A 16 -3.76 10.68 -14.91
CA GLU A 16 -3.11 10.95 -13.62
C GLU A 16 -3.48 9.89 -12.57
N LEU A 17 -4.77 9.56 -12.45
CA LEU A 17 -5.24 8.50 -11.56
C LEU A 17 -4.61 7.14 -11.91
N TYR A 18 -4.38 6.87 -13.20
CA TYR A 18 -3.77 5.63 -13.65
C TYR A 18 -2.30 5.57 -13.23
N LEU A 19 -1.57 6.67 -13.40
CA LEU A 19 -0.19 6.80 -12.95
C LEU A 19 -0.07 6.70 -11.43
N ILE A 20 -0.97 7.33 -10.68
CA ILE A 20 -1.04 7.20 -9.21
C ILE A 20 -1.25 5.75 -8.80
N GLY A 21 -2.19 5.03 -9.41
CA GLY A 21 -2.39 3.61 -9.14
C GLY A 21 -1.12 2.78 -9.41
N LYS A 22 -0.43 3.04 -10.53
CA LYS A 22 0.85 2.37 -10.85
C LYS A 22 1.95 2.69 -9.85
N GLN A 23 2.01 3.92 -9.37
CA GLN A 23 2.92 4.31 -8.30
C GLN A 23 2.62 3.53 -7.02
N TRP A 24 1.35 3.40 -6.63
CA TRP A 24 0.97 2.62 -5.46
C TRP A 24 1.38 1.16 -5.56
N LEU A 25 1.24 0.52 -6.73
CA LEU A 25 1.74 -0.84 -6.93
C LEU A 25 3.26 -0.92 -6.75
N THR A 26 3.99 0.05 -7.27
CA THR A 26 5.44 0.14 -7.12
C THR A 26 5.84 0.29 -5.65
N ASP A 27 5.18 1.20 -4.92
CA ASP A 27 5.41 1.40 -3.49
C ASP A 27 5.14 0.12 -2.69
N LEU A 28 4.10 -0.62 -3.09
CA LEU A 28 3.75 -1.91 -2.52
C LEU A 28 4.76 -3.02 -2.90
N ASP A 29 5.40 -2.99 -4.06
CA ASP A 29 6.42 -4.00 -4.40
C ASP A 29 7.64 -3.95 -3.45
N PHE A 30 7.92 -2.81 -2.81
CA PHE A 30 8.95 -2.69 -1.78
C PHE A 30 8.56 -3.30 -0.43
N PHE A 31 7.28 -3.52 -0.16
CA PHE A 31 6.82 -4.03 1.15
C PHE A 31 7.26 -5.46 1.42
N GLU A 32 7.16 -6.34 0.43
CA GLU A 32 7.47 -7.76 0.60
C GLU A 32 8.93 -8.01 1.04
N PRO A 33 9.96 -7.44 0.36
CA PRO A 33 11.33 -7.58 0.83
C PRO A 33 11.58 -6.92 2.19
N GLU A 34 10.94 -5.77 2.48
CA GLU A 34 11.13 -5.07 3.76
C GLU A 34 10.48 -5.86 4.92
N MET A 35 9.29 -6.42 4.73
CA MET A 35 8.65 -7.36 5.68
C MET A 35 9.54 -8.57 5.94
N GLY A 36 10.12 -9.16 4.88
CA GLY A 36 11.07 -10.27 5.01
C GLY A 36 12.30 -9.89 5.83
N PHE A 37 12.80 -8.67 5.68
CA PHE A 37 13.89 -8.13 6.49
C PHE A 37 13.47 -7.98 7.97
N LEU A 38 12.32 -7.38 8.25
CA LEU A 38 11.82 -7.18 9.62
C LEU A 38 11.60 -8.51 10.36
N ILE A 39 11.06 -9.53 9.68
CA ILE A 39 10.91 -10.88 10.25
C ILE A 39 12.26 -11.47 10.64
N LYS A 40 13.27 -11.35 9.75
CA LYS A 40 14.63 -11.87 10.02
C LYS A 40 15.27 -11.11 11.18
N LEU A 41 15.17 -9.78 11.17
CA LEU A 41 15.71 -8.91 12.21
C LEU A 41 15.13 -9.23 13.59
N HIS A 42 13.81 -9.38 13.66
CA HIS A 42 13.14 -9.79 14.89
C HIS A 42 13.58 -11.19 15.36
N LYS A 43 13.69 -12.16 14.45
CA LYS A 43 14.20 -13.51 14.80
C LYS A 43 15.62 -13.49 15.36
N SER A 44 16.50 -12.63 14.83
CA SER A 44 17.90 -12.56 15.23
C SER A 44 18.13 -11.80 16.53
N LEU A 45 17.33 -10.77 16.83
CA LEU A 45 17.62 -9.84 17.93
C LEU A 45 16.76 -10.09 19.16
N VAL A 46 15.49 -10.42 18.97
CA VAL A 46 14.54 -10.43 20.07
C VAL A 46 14.54 -11.83 20.69
N GLN A 47 14.88 -11.98 21.97
CA GLN A 47 14.54 -13.17 22.79
C GLN A 47 13.33 -12.91 23.70
N SER A 48 12.45 -11.98 23.30
CA SER A 48 11.28 -11.57 24.07
C SER A 48 10.14 -12.61 24.04
N PRO A 49 9.34 -12.72 25.13
CA PRO A 49 8.07 -13.45 25.15
C PRO A 49 7.03 -12.94 24.12
N ASP A 50 7.15 -11.70 23.61
CA ASP A 50 6.22 -11.12 22.62
C ASP A 50 6.42 -11.60 21.17
N LYS A 51 7.23 -12.65 20.96
CA LYS A 51 7.54 -13.18 19.63
C LYS A 51 6.31 -13.61 18.82
N ALA A 52 5.33 -14.20 19.48
CA ALA A 52 4.12 -14.70 18.85
C ALA A 52 3.25 -13.54 18.35
N ASP A 53 3.00 -12.56 19.22
CA ASP A 53 2.22 -11.36 18.91
C ASP A 53 2.84 -10.54 17.78
N PHE A 54 4.17 -10.40 17.77
CA PHE A 54 4.87 -9.68 16.71
C PHE A 54 4.73 -10.39 15.35
N LYS A 55 4.91 -11.71 15.33
CA LYS A 55 4.73 -12.50 14.11
C LYS A 55 3.29 -12.37 13.58
N GLU A 56 2.30 -12.44 14.46
CA GLU A 56 0.89 -12.30 14.08
C GLU A 56 0.60 -10.91 13.48
N ARG A 57 1.15 -9.84 14.07
CA ARG A 57 1.00 -8.48 13.52
C ARG A 57 1.63 -8.34 12.13
N LEU A 58 2.81 -8.92 11.91
CA LEU A 58 3.44 -8.94 10.59
C LEU A 58 2.67 -9.81 9.59
N ASP A 59 2.18 -10.98 9.99
CA ASP A 59 1.35 -11.82 9.12
C ASP A 59 0.08 -11.07 8.71
N LYS A 60 -0.60 -10.38 9.65
CA LYS A 60 -1.75 -9.49 9.36
C LYS A 60 -1.41 -8.36 8.39
N LEU A 61 -0.23 -7.75 8.53
CA LEU A 61 0.24 -6.72 7.61
C LEU A 61 0.50 -7.28 6.20
N ARG A 62 1.07 -8.49 6.09
CA ARG A 62 1.25 -9.17 4.81
C ARG A 62 -0.09 -9.48 4.15
N ASP A 63 -1.05 -10.01 4.89
CA ASP A 63 -2.36 -10.33 4.34
C ASP A 63 -3.08 -9.05 3.86
N SER A 64 -3.00 -7.98 4.67
CA SER A 64 -3.55 -6.67 4.31
C SER A 64 -2.91 -6.09 3.06
N TYR A 65 -1.59 -6.26 2.94
CA TYR A 65 -0.79 -5.88 1.78
C TYR A 65 -1.24 -6.63 0.50
N GLU A 66 -1.34 -7.95 0.55
CA GLU A 66 -1.71 -8.77 -0.61
C GLU A 66 -3.13 -8.44 -1.11
N HIS A 67 -4.07 -8.27 -0.17
CA HIS A 67 -5.42 -7.84 -0.50
C HIS A 67 -5.44 -6.47 -1.16
N LEU A 68 -4.69 -5.51 -0.61
CA LEU A 68 -4.63 -4.16 -1.16
C LEU A 68 -3.99 -4.12 -2.55
N LYS A 69 -2.93 -4.89 -2.79
CA LYS A 69 -2.29 -5.03 -4.11
C LYS A 69 -3.29 -5.55 -5.15
N ASN A 70 -4.10 -6.53 -4.77
CA ASN A 70 -5.15 -7.07 -5.64
C ASN A 70 -6.25 -6.04 -5.92
N ASP A 71 -6.70 -5.30 -4.89
CA ASP A 71 -7.71 -4.25 -5.05
C ASP A 71 -7.21 -3.12 -5.98
N ILE A 72 -5.98 -2.66 -5.81
CA ILE A 72 -5.37 -1.64 -6.67
C ILE A 72 -5.21 -2.15 -8.10
N SER A 73 -4.78 -3.41 -8.28
CA SER A 73 -4.65 -4.01 -9.61
C SER A 73 -5.99 -4.05 -10.36
N LYS A 74 -7.08 -4.40 -9.67
CA LYS A 74 -8.44 -4.36 -10.23
C LYS A 74 -8.84 -2.94 -10.61
N PHE A 75 -8.60 -1.98 -9.73
CA PHE A 75 -8.90 -0.57 -9.99
C PHE A 75 -8.16 -0.03 -11.23
N ILE A 76 -6.87 -0.31 -11.35
CA ILE A 76 -6.05 0.10 -12.50
C ILE A 76 -6.54 -0.56 -13.79
N ASN A 77 -6.97 -1.82 -13.75
CA ASN A 77 -7.50 -2.49 -14.92
C ASN A 77 -8.79 -1.82 -15.41
N VAL A 78 -9.70 -1.49 -14.49
CA VAL A 78 -10.93 -0.73 -14.82
C VAL A 78 -10.58 0.64 -15.38
N LEU A 79 -9.64 1.34 -14.75
CA LEU A 79 -9.20 2.66 -15.18
C LEU A 79 -8.52 2.63 -16.56
N GLY A 80 -7.69 1.61 -16.83
CA GLY A 80 -7.05 1.41 -18.13
C GLY A 80 -8.07 1.26 -19.25
N VAL A 81 -9.18 0.55 -19.01
CA VAL A 81 -10.30 0.45 -19.97
C VAL A 81 -10.97 1.81 -20.17
N LEU A 82 -11.18 2.58 -19.09
CA LEU A 82 -11.82 3.90 -19.17
C LEU A 82 -10.96 4.94 -19.91
N VAL A 83 -9.64 4.89 -19.78
CA VAL A 83 -8.71 5.81 -20.46
C VAL A 83 -8.77 5.63 -21.98
N VAL A 84 -8.90 4.40 -22.47
CA VAL A 84 -8.92 4.10 -23.92
C VAL A 84 -10.33 4.10 -24.53
N ALA A 85 -11.38 4.15 -23.72
CA ALA A 85 -12.75 4.14 -24.19
C ALA A 85 -13.13 5.44 -24.92
N SER A 86 -13.80 5.30 -26.07
CA SER A 86 -14.33 6.42 -26.86
C SER A 86 -15.51 7.12 -26.16
N GLU A 87 -16.28 6.40 -25.34
CA GLU A 87 -17.34 6.94 -24.50
C GLU A 87 -17.10 6.53 -23.04
N LYS A 88 -16.86 7.51 -22.17
CA LYS A 88 -16.48 7.29 -20.77
C LYS A 88 -17.73 7.25 -19.88
N LYS A 89 -18.12 6.05 -19.44
CA LYS A 89 -19.16 5.88 -18.41
C LYS A 89 -18.52 5.62 -17.06
N ILE A 90 -18.29 6.70 -16.32
CA ILE A 90 -17.67 6.64 -15.00
C ILE A 90 -18.79 6.57 -13.95
N ALA A 91 -18.88 5.45 -13.24
CA ALA A 91 -19.79 5.33 -12.11
C ALA A 91 -19.27 6.13 -10.91
N PHE A 92 -20.16 6.74 -10.12
CA PHE A 92 -19.77 7.47 -8.91
C PHE A 92 -19.01 6.58 -7.90
N SER A 93 -19.28 5.28 -7.90
CA SER A 93 -18.53 4.29 -7.12
C SER A 93 -17.02 4.31 -7.42
N PHE A 94 -16.61 4.68 -8.64
CA PHE A 94 -15.20 4.74 -9.03
C PHE A 94 -14.41 5.74 -8.18
N LEU A 95 -14.98 6.91 -7.90
CA LEU A 95 -14.35 7.91 -7.03
C LEU A 95 -14.28 7.40 -5.58
N ALA A 96 -15.35 6.76 -5.11
CA ALA A 96 -15.38 6.17 -3.77
C ALA A 96 -14.32 5.05 -3.63
N ASP A 97 -14.15 4.22 -4.66
CA ASP A 97 -13.13 3.18 -4.71
C ASP A 97 -11.72 3.79 -4.65
N HIS A 98 -11.46 4.83 -5.44
CA HIS A 98 -10.19 5.55 -5.40
C HIS A 98 -9.86 6.12 -4.00
N ILE A 99 -10.82 6.82 -3.38
CA ILE A 99 -10.65 7.38 -2.03
C ILE A 99 -10.41 6.27 -1.01
N SER A 100 -11.16 5.16 -1.11
CA SER A 100 -10.99 4.01 -0.23
C SER A 100 -9.59 3.40 -0.35
N LEU A 101 -9.09 3.24 -1.58
CA LEU A 101 -7.75 2.70 -1.83
C LEU A 101 -6.66 3.61 -1.26
N LYS A 102 -6.76 4.92 -1.48
CA LYS A 102 -5.82 5.89 -0.91
C LYS A 102 -5.75 5.76 0.62
N LEU A 103 -6.89 5.72 1.30
CA LEU A 103 -6.94 5.57 2.76
C LEU A 103 -6.37 4.23 3.23
N LYS A 104 -6.64 3.13 2.51
CA LYS A 104 -6.09 1.81 2.83
C LYS A 104 -4.55 1.80 2.71
N ILE A 105 -4.00 2.44 1.68
CA ILE A 105 -2.55 2.57 1.47
C ILE A 105 -1.90 3.37 2.60
N GLU A 106 -2.44 4.55 2.91
CA GLU A 106 -1.94 5.39 4.00
C GLU A 106 -1.97 4.65 5.34
N LYS A 107 -3.04 3.92 5.61
CA LYS A 107 -3.16 3.09 6.82
C LYS A 107 -2.11 1.97 6.86
N LEU A 108 -1.90 1.27 5.76
CA LEU A 108 -0.92 0.19 5.67
C LEU A 108 0.51 0.71 5.88
N LEU A 109 0.86 1.82 5.20
CA LEU A 109 2.16 2.49 5.34
C LEU A 109 2.42 2.91 6.79
N ASN A 110 1.45 3.54 7.44
CA ASN A 110 1.58 3.96 8.83
C ASN A 110 1.76 2.78 9.78
N ALA A 111 0.97 1.71 9.60
CA ALA A 111 1.07 0.50 10.43
C ALA A 111 2.44 -0.18 10.25
N PHE A 112 2.92 -0.28 9.01
CA PHE A 112 4.25 -0.83 8.72
C PHE A 112 5.37 0.01 9.33
N GLN A 113 5.32 1.34 9.20
CA GLN A 113 6.29 2.23 9.83
C GLN A 113 6.30 2.11 11.36
N ALA A 114 5.14 1.90 11.98
CA ALA A 114 5.04 1.69 13.42
C ALA A 114 5.74 0.39 13.85
N GLU A 115 5.47 -0.74 13.16
CA GLU A 115 6.15 -2.01 13.46
C GLU A 115 7.65 -1.93 13.21
N ARG A 116 8.08 -1.26 12.12
CA ARG A 116 9.50 -1.03 11.85
C ARG A 116 10.17 -0.28 13.00
N LYS A 117 9.57 0.83 13.46
CA LYS A 117 10.09 1.60 14.61
C LYS A 117 10.13 0.75 15.88
N ALA A 118 9.12 -0.08 16.13
CA ALA A 118 9.09 -0.95 17.29
C ALA A 118 10.27 -1.94 17.29
N ILE A 119 10.56 -2.61 16.17
CA ILE A 119 11.71 -3.52 16.08
C ILE A 119 13.03 -2.78 16.28
N PHE A 120 13.21 -1.63 15.63
CA PHE A 120 14.47 -0.89 15.75
C PHE A 120 14.68 -0.38 17.19
N ASN A 121 13.64 0.05 17.88
CA ASN A 121 13.75 0.44 19.28
C ASN A 121 14.18 -0.74 20.17
N LEU A 122 13.65 -1.95 19.92
CA LEU A 122 14.08 -3.16 20.63
C LEU A 122 15.55 -3.50 20.32
N SER A 123 15.97 -3.36 19.06
CA SER A 123 17.36 -3.63 18.64
C SER A 123 18.40 -2.74 19.30
N ILE A 124 18.06 -1.47 19.58
CA ILE A 124 18.97 -0.50 20.19
C ILE A 124 19.14 -0.80 21.69
N VAL A 125 18.08 -1.22 22.38
CA VAL A 125 18.12 -1.54 23.82
C VAL A 125 19.01 -2.75 24.08
N ASP A 126 18.96 -3.80 23.27
CA ASP A 126 19.84 -4.98 23.44
C ASP A 126 21.32 -4.66 23.20
N SER A 127 21.65 -3.69 22.34
CA SER A 127 23.03 -3.23 22.13
C SER A 127 23.60 -2.40 23.30
N SER A 128 22.73 -1.93 24.20
CA SER A 128 23.09 -1.07 25.34
C SER A 128 23.49 -1.85 26.59
N PHE A 129 23.16 -3.15 26.67
CA PHE A 129 23.45 -4.02 27.81
C PHE A 129 24.70 -4.90 27.62
N CYS A 130 25.42 -4.76 26.50
CA CYS A 130 26.74 -5.33 26.30
C CYS A 130 27.84 -4.28 26.56
N LYS A 131 28.05 -3.90 27.82
CA LYS A 131 29.30 -3.31 28.31
C LYS A 131 29.64 -3.85 29.68
#